data_AF-A0A972N4C6-F1
#
_entry.id   AF-A0A972N4C6-F1
#
_cell.length_a   1.000
_cell.length_b   1.000
_cell.length_c   1.000
_cell.angle_alpha   90.00
_cell.angle_beta   90.00
_cell.angle_gamma   90.00
#
_symmetry.space_group_name_H-M   'P 1'
#
loop_
_entity.id
_entity.type
_entity.pdbx_description
1 polymer ?
#
loop_
_entity_poly.entity_id
_entity_poly.type
_entity_poly.pdbx_seq_one_letter_code
_entity_poly.pdbx_strand_id
1 'polypeptide(L)'
;MILLKYVGNKPIISPNGISFEGKEDKYEYLEAATHLLKLLSLVSDTKSEKLSPSKILNPEEIIKVVKEHIEDIENIYKEKIDEYKRKLLQEKNKIEFLSTLSEEEKEVYKKNFDFMKEYLIQRETNKIIYEEVMNKITSLIDLKNIKEIKTPFSKNFLHILKSLKDRLENMKNSSIDLSVKLDKENPYLLLKNN
;
A
#
# COMPACT_ATOMS: atom_id res chain seq x y z
N MET A 1 18.10 0.11 5.23
CA MET A 1 17.18 0.86 6.09
C MET A 1 16.01 1.31 5.25
N ILE A 2 14.80 0.88 5.61
CA ILE A 2 13.56 1.31 4.97
C ILE A 2 13.25 2.75 5.40
N LEU A 3 13.03 3.64 4.44
CA LEU A 3 12.58 5.01 4.67
C LEU A 3 11.22 5.19 3.97
N LEU A 4 10.23 5.67 4.72
CA LEU A 4 8.92 6.01 4.16
C LEU A 4 8.84 7.50 3.94
N LYS A 5 8.42 7.90 2.74
CA LYS A 5 8.24 9.29 2.36
C LYS A 5 7.19 9.39 1.28
N TYR A 6 6.23 10.29 1.47
CA TYR A 6 5.28 10.64 0.41
C TYR A 6 5.99 11.27 -0.78
N VAL A 7 5.75 10.77 -1.98
CA VAL A 7 6.29 11.36 -3.23
C VAL A 7 5.21 11.79 -4.21
N GLY A 8 3.98 11.28 -4.08
CA GLY A 8 2.83 11.65 -4.92
C GLY A 8 2.44 10.59 -5.94
N ASN A 9 1.61 11.00 -6.91
CA ASN A 9 0.99 10.10 -7.89
C ASN A 9 1.99 9.37 -8.79
N LYS A 10 1.61 8.19 -9.30
CA LYS A 10 2.45 7.43 -10.23
C LYS A 10 2.74 8.29 -11.47
N PRO A 11 4.02 8.49 -11.85
CA PRO A 11 4.35 9.29 -13.00
C PRO A 11 4.11 8.50 -14.29
N ILE A 12 3.74 9.21 -15.34
CA ILE A 12 3.75 8.75 -16.72
C ILE A 12 4.95 9.42 -17.37
N ILE A 13 5.94 8.62 -17.76
CA ILE A 13 7.20 9.09 -18.33
C ILE A 13 7.14 8.83 -19.83
N SER A 14 7.44 9.85 -20.62
CA SER A 14 7.41 9.80 -22.08
C SER A 14 8.54 10.63 -22.70
N PRO A 15 8.75 10.56 -24.03
CA PRO A 15 9.64 11.49 -24.73
C PRO A 15 9.21 12.95 -24.59
N ASN A 16 7.91 13.22 -24.43
CA ASN A 16 7.36 14.57 -24.34
C ASN A 16 7.41 15.18 -22.93
N GLY A 17 7.91 14.43 -21.94
CA GLY A 17 7.99 14.85 -20.55
C GLY A 17 7.36 13.87 -19.56
N ILE A 18 7.09 14.36 -18.36
CA ILE A 18 6.61 13.58 -17.21
C ILE A 18 5.30 14.20 -16.70
N SER A 19 4.24 13.40 -16.57
CA SER A 19 2.98 13.81 -15.93
C SER A 19 2.67 12.94 -14.70
N PHE A 20 1.80 13.41 -13.80
CA PHE A 20 1.48 12.76 -12.51
C PHE A 20 0.00 12.36 -12.40
N GLU A 21 -0.54 11.82 -13.49
CA GLU A 21 -1.96 11.44 -13.61
C GLU A 21 -2.25 9.99 -13.17
N GLY A 22 -1.23 9.26 -12.72
CA GLY A 22 -1.37 7.88 -12.27
C GLY A 22 -1.97 7.74 -10.86
N LYS A 23 -2.00 6.50 -10.37
CA LYS A 23 -2.58 6.15 -9.05
C LYS A 23 -1.88 6.89 -7.90
N GLU A 24 -2.63 7.16 -6.84
CA GLU A 24 -2.14 7.75 -5.58
C GLU A 24 -0.99 6.92 -4.97
N ASP A 25 -0.14 7.59 -4.17
CA ASP A 25 0.94 6.93 -3.42
C ASP A 25 0.35 6.08 -2.30
N LYS A 26 0.85 4.84 -2.16
CA LYS A 26 0.42 3.95 -1.08
C LYS A 26 0.82 4.47 0.29
N TYR A 27 1.78 5.38 0.35
CA TYR A 27 2.12 6.10 1.58
C TYR A 27 0.91 6.72 2.28
N GLU A 28 -0.06 7.28 1.54
CA GLU A 28 -1.24 7.93 2.13
C GLU A 28 -2.08 6.99 3.02
N TYR A 29 -2.00 5.69 2.75
CA TYR A 29 -2.79 4.67 3.46
C TYR A 29 -1.98 3.93 4.53
N LEU A 30 -0.66 4.15 4.61
CA LEU A 30 0.21 3.38 5.53
C LEU A 30 -0.16 3.59 6.99
N GLU A 31 -0.46 4.83 7.39
CA GLU A 31 -0.85 5.13 8.78
C GLU A 31 -2.11 4.36 9.19
N ALA A 32 -3.18 4.48 8.39
CA ALA A 32 -4.44 3.81 8.67
C ALA A 32 -4.30 2.29 8.64
N ALA A 33 -3.49 1.74 7.73
CA ALA A 33 -3.22 0.31 7.66
C ALA A 33 -2.44 -0.16 8.90
N THR A 34 -1.47 0.63 9.35
CA THR A 34 -0.65 0.34 10.54
C THR A 34 -1.48 0.37 11.82
N HIS A 35 -2.42 1.31 11.94
CA HIS A 35 -3.38 1.31 13.05
C HIS A 35 -4.23 0.05 13.09
N LEU A 36 -4.69 -0.41 11.93
CA LEU A 36 -5.45 -1.65 11.85
C LEU A 36 -4.59 -2.88 12.18
N LEU A 37 -3.35 -2.95 11.67
CA LEU A 37 -2.40 -4.01 12.02
C LEU A 37 -2.17 -4.08 13.53
N LYS A 38 -1.92 -2.93 14.18
CA LYS A 38 -1.72 -2.86 15.62
C LYS A 38 -2.94 -3.33 16.39
N LEU A 39 -4.14 -2.87 16.01
CA LEU A 39 -5.39 -3.30 16.64
C LEU A 39 -5.54 -4.83 16.55
N LEU A 40 -5.53 -5.38 15.33
CA LEU A 40 -5.77 -6.80 15.12
C LEU A 40 -4.71 -7.70 15.76
N SER A 41 -3.48 -7.19 15.94
CA SER A 41 -2.42 -7.92 16.62
C SER A 41 -2.71 -8.11 18.11
N LEU A 42 -3.37 -7.14 18.76
CA LEU A 42 -3.74 -7.19 20.19
C LEU A 42 -5.01 -7.99 20.49
N VAL A 43 -5.86 -8.24 19.48
CA VAL A 43 -7.11 -8.97 19.65
C VAL A 43 -6.84 -10.40 20.12
N SER A 44 -7.34 -10.78 21.30
CA SER A 44 -7.20 -12.13 21.84
C SER A 44 -8.42 -13.03 21.58
N ASP A 45 -9.60 -12.45 21.32
CA ASP A 45 -10.89 -13.17 21.16
C ASP A 45 -11.53 -12.95 19.78
N THR A 46 -12.38 -13.88 19.34
CA THR A 46 -13.13 -13.90 18.05
C THR A 46 -14.25 -12.84 17.91
N LYS A 47 -14.15 -11.71 18.63
CA LYS A 47 -15.21 -10.69 18.72
C LYS A 47 -15.00 -9.51 17.77
N SER A 48 -16.06 -8.71 17.63
CA SER A 48 -16.08 -7.47 16.84
C SER A 48 -15.19 -6.41 17.47
N GLU A 49 -14.34 -5.74 16.70
CA GLU A 49 -13.38 -4.75 17.21
C GLU A 49 -13.58 -3.37 16.60
N LYS A 50 -13.43 -2.32 17.42
CA LYS A 50 -13.59 -0.92 17.02
C LYS A 50 -12.24 -0.19 17.12
N LEU A 51 -11.76 0.31 15.98
CA LEU A 51 -10.58 1.13 15.92
C LEU A 51 -10.90 2.58 16.30
N SER A 52 -10.19 3.09 17.30
CA SER A 52 -10.21 4.51 17.67
C SER A 52 -8.76 5.02 17.70
N PRO A 53 -8.23 5.51 16.56
CA PRO A 53 -6.89 6.08 16.50
C PRO A 53 -6.77 7.27 17.45
N SER A 54 -5.90 7.18 18.46
CA SER A 54 -5.67 8.26 19.43
C SER A 54 -4.41 9.09 19.14
N LYS A 55 -3.52 8.59 18.27
CA LYS A 55 -2.24 9.23 17.94
C LYS A 55 -1.96 9.11 16.45
N ILE A 56 -1.48 10.18 15.82
CA ILE A 56 -0.94 10.16 14.46
C ILE A 56 0.43 9.50 14.48
N LEU A 57 0.68 8.54 13.58
CA LEU A 57 1.98 7.87 13.49
C LEU A 57 2.88 8.58 12.47
N ASN A 58 4.12 8.85 12.87
CA ASN A 58 5.15 9.30 11.94
C ASN A 58 5.77 8.11 11.16
N PRO A 59 6.54 8.36 10.08
CA PRO A 59 7.18 7.32 9.29
C PRO A 59 8.00 6.30 10.09
N GLU A 60 8.75 6.77 11.08
CA GLU A 60 9.62 5.93 11.91
C GLU A 60 8.79 5.02 12.82
N GLU A 61 7.70 5.54 13.38
CA GLU A 61 6.74 4.77 14.19
C GLU A 61 6.01 3.73 13.35
N ILE A 62 5.64 4.05 12.10
CA ILE A 62 5.07 3.08 11.16
C ILE A 62 6.06 1.93 10.93
N ILE A 63 7.31 2.24 10.59
CA ILE A 63 8.34 1.21 10.36
C ILE A 63 8.61 0.39 11.61
N LYS A 64 8.58 1.01 12.80
CA LYS A 64 8.71 0.30 14.07
C LYS A 64 7.59 -0.74 14.24
N VAL A 65 6.33 -0.34 14.06
CA VAL A 65 5.18 -1.27 14.17
C VAL A 65 5.27 -2.37 13.11
N VAL A 66 5.65 -2.04 11.88
CA VAL A 66 5.84 -3.02 10.80
C VAL A 66 6.88 -4.07 11.21
N LYS A 67 8.04 -3.66 11.70
CA LYS A 67 9.12 -4.55 12.15
C LYS A 67 8.74 -5.42 13.35
N GLU A 68 7.88 -4.91 14.23
CA GLU A 68 7.38 -5.66 15.39
C GLU A 68 6.43 -6.79 15.00
N HIS A 69 5.72 -6.68 13.85
CA HIS A 69 4.63 -7.61 13.50
C HIS A 69 4.89 -8.43 12.23
N ILE A 70 5.83 -8.01 11.38
CA ILE A 70 6.19 -8.68 10.13
C ILE A 70 7.63 -9.13 10.23
N GLU A 71 7.80 -10.43 10.45
CA GLU A 71 9.11 -11.07 10.46
C GLU A 71 9.81 -10.89 9.12
N ASP A 72 11.13 -10.71 9.19
CA ASP A 72 12.01 -10.64 8.03
C ASP A 72 11.71 -9.52 7.00
N ILE A 73 10.97 -8.49 7.41
CA ILE A 73 10.56 -7.40 6.51
C ILE A 73 11.73 -6.70 5.80
N GLU A 74 12.91 -6.63 6.42
CA GLU A 74 14.10 -6.02 5.80
C GLU A 74 14.62 -6.84 4.62
N ASN A 75 14.62 -8.18 4.71
CA ASN A 75 15.03 -9.04 3.60
C ASN A 75 13.96 -9.06 2.51
N ILE A 76 12.68 -9.18 2.87
CA ILE A 76 11.55 -9.09 1.92
C ILE A 76 11.63 -7.77 1.13
N TYR A 77 11.85 -6.65 1.84
CA TYR A 77 12.02 -5.34 1.21
C TYR A 77 13.22 -5.32 0.26
N LYS A 78 14.38 -5.81 0.71
CA LYS A 78 15.61 -5.82 -0.08
C LYS A 78 15.44 -6.60 -1.38
N GLU A 79 14.87 -7.80 -1.31
CA GLU A 79 14.62 -8.64 -2.48
C GLU A 79 13.69 -7.95 -3.49
N LYS A 80 12.55 -7.43 -3.01
CA LYS A 80 11.56 -6.77 -3.86
C LYS A 80 12.08 -5.48 -4.49
N ILE A 81 12.82 -4.68 -3.73
CA ILE A 81 13.36 -3.42 -4.26
C ILE A 81 14.47 -3.66 -5.28
N ASP A 82 15.28 -4.70 -5.10
CA ASP A 82 16.33 -5.06 -6.06
C ASP A 82 15.74 -5.70 -7.33
N GLU A 83 14.66 -6.48 -7.21
CA GLU A 83 13.85 -6.89 -8.37
C GLU A 83 13.27 -5.68 -9.12
N TYR A 84 12.70 -4.71 -8.40
CA TYR A 84 12.14 -3.52 -9.02
C TYR A 84 13.20 -2.67 -9.74
N LYS A 85 14.38 -2.47 -9.13
CA LYS A 85 15.50 -1.79 -9.80
C LYS A 85 15.92 -2.48 -11.09
N ARG A 86 15.93 -3.81 -11.12
CA ARG A 86 16.20 -4.58 -12.35
C ARG A 86 15.11 -4.36 -13.40
N LYS A 87 13.83 -4.35 -13.00
CA LYS A 87 12.71 -4.02 -13.90
C LYS A 87 12.85 -2.62 -14.50
N LEU A 88 13.20 -1.62 -13.69
CA LEU A 88 13.43 -0.26 -14.18
C LEU A 88 14.55 -0.20 -15.23
N LEU A 89 15.65 -0.92 -15.01
CA LEU A 89 16.74 -1.00 -16.00
C LEU A 89 16.26 -1.68 -17.30
N GLN A 90 15.49 -2.76 -17.20
CA GLN A 90 14.91 -3.42 -18.37
C GLN A 90 13.93 -2.51 -19.13
N GLU A 91 13.08 -1.77 -18.43
CA GLU A 91 12.15 -0.80 -19.03
C GLU A 91 12.91 0.31 -19.76
N LYS A 92 13.96 0.86 -19.14
CA LYS A 92 14.83 1.84 -19.80
C LYS A 92 15.50 1.28 -21.05
N ASN A 93 16.00 0.05 -21.00
CA ASN A 93 16.65 -0.59 -22.16
C ASN A 93 15.68 -0.85 -23.30
N LYS A 94 14.40 -1.10 -23.02
CA LYS A 94 13.36 -1.26 -24.06
C LYS A 94 13.17 -0.01 -24.91
N ILE A 95 13.47 1.19 -24.38
CA ILE A 95 13.35 2.46 -25.12
C ILE A 95 14.22 2.44 -26.39
N GLU A 96 15.39 1.77 -26.35
CA GLU A 96 16.29 1.67 -27.51
C GLU A 96 15.62 1.04 -28.74
N PHE A 97 14.74 0.08 -28.48
CA PHE A 97 14.10 -0.73 -29.52
C PHE A 97 12.75 -0.17 -29.99
N LEU A 98 12.37 1.03 -29.53
CA LEU A 98 11.14 1.69 -29.98
C LEU A 98 11.34 2.29 -31.37
N SER A 99 10.88 1.58 -32.40
CA SER A 99 10.99 2.02 -33.80
C SER A 99 10.15 3.25 -34.14
N THR A 100 9.21 3.62 -33.26
CA THR A 100 8.33 4.79 -33.44
C THR A 100 8.95 6.09 -32.98
N LEU A 101 10.13 6.06 -32.35
CA LEU A 101 10.81 7.23 -31.81
C LEU A 101 12.09 7.53 -32.59
N SER A 102 12.39 8.81 -32.79
CA SER A 102 13.71 9.25 -33.26
C SER A 102 14.78 8.98 -32.21
N GLU A 103 16.05 9.04 -32.60
CA GLU A 103 17.16 8.86 -31.67
C GLU A 103 17.18 9.96 -30.59
N GLU A 104 16.84 11.20 -30.95
CA GLU A 104 16.70 12.31 -30.02
C GLU A 104 15.54 12.06 -29.03
N GLU A 105 14.39 11.58 -29.50
CA GLU A 105 13.25 11.25 -28.65
C GLU A 105 13.58 10.11 -27.67
N LYS A 106 14.31 9.09 -28.11
CA LYS A 106 14.80 8.01 -27.25
C LYS A 106 15.75 8.54 -26.18
N GLU A 107 16.64 9.44 -26.54
CA GLU A 107 17.58 10.07 -25.59
C GLU A 107 16.84 10.87 -24.52
N VAL A 108 15.88 11.72 -24.94
CA VAL A 108 15.04 12.50 -24.02
C VAL A 108 14.24 11.57 -23.11
N TYR A 109 13.65 10.51 -23.66
CA TYR A 109 12.87 9.56 -22.87
C TYR A 109 13.75 8.87 -21.81
N LYS A 110 14.95 8.40 -22.16
CA LYS A 110 15.89 7.81 -21.20
C LYS A 110 16.30 8.81 -20.10
N LYS A 111 16.53 10.08 -20.45
CA LYS A 111 16.85 11.15 -19.48
C LYS A 111 15.68 11.42 -18.52
N ASN A 112 14.45 11.48 -19.04
CA ASN A 112 13.24 11.61 -18.21
C ASN A 112 13.08 10.40 -17.26
N PHE A 113 13.43 9.20 -17.73
CA PHE A 113 13.41 7.99 -16.91
C PHE A 113 14.45 8.06 -15.78
N ASP A 114 15.68 8.45 -16.08
CA ASP A 114 16.74 8.61 -15.07
C ASP A 114 16.39 9.67 -14.03
N PHE A 115 15.83 10.80 -14.47
CA PHE A 115 15.36 11.87 -13.60
C PHE A 115 14.32 11.37 -12.58
N MET A 116 13.47 10.44 -12.97
CA MET A 116 12.42 9.88 -12.10
C MET A 116 12.84 8.64 -11.32
N LYS A 117 14.10 8.19 -11.41
CA LYS A 117 14.53 6.92 -10.82
C LYS A 117 14.34 6.88 -9.30
N GLU A 118 14.79 7.90 -8.58
CA GLU A 118 14.66 7.95 -7.11
C GLU A 118 13.18 8.05 -6.68
N TYR A 119 12.39 8.84 -7.41
CA TYR A 119 10.96 8.95 -7.22
C TYR A 119 10.27 7.59 -7.33
N LEU A 120 10.55 6.85 -8.41
CA LEU A 120 9.98 5.53 -8.67
C LEU A 120 10.38 4.53 -7.58
N ILE A 121 11.64 4.56 -7.12
CA ILE A 121 12.15 3.71 -6.05
C ILE A 121 11.41 4.00 -4.74
N GLN A 122 11.30 5.27 -4.32
CA GLN A 122 10.62 5.62 -3.07
C GLN A 122 9.13 5.24 -3.11
N ARG A 123 8.49 5.40 -4.27
CA ARG A 123 7.09 5.01 -4.45
C ARG A 123 6.88 3.51 -4.37
N GLU A 124 7.81 2.72 -4.93
CA GLU A 124 7.77 1.27 -4.78
C GLU A 124 8.09 0.84 -3.35
N THR A 125 9.01 1.51 -2.65
CA THR A 125 9.25 1.30 -1.21
C THR A 125 7.96 1.44 -0.41
N ASN A 126 7.22 2.54 -0.58
CA ASN A 126 5.95 2.76 0.10
C ASN A 126 4.94 1.65 -0.22
N LYS A 127 4.86 1.25 -1.48
CA LYS A 127 3.97 0.18 -1.95
C LYS A 127 4.34 -1.17 -1.36
N ILE A 128 5.62 -1.56 -1.36
CA ILE A 128 6.08 -2.83 -0.78
C ILE A 128 5.65 -2.93 0.68
N ILE A 129 5.94 -1.90 1.48
CA ILE A 129 5.57 -1.90 2.90
C ILE A 129 4.06 -1.96 3.09
N TYR A 130 3.30 -1.20 2.29
CA TYR A 130 1.83 -1.25 2.33
C TYR A 130 1.30 -2.65 2.03
N GLU A 131 1.82 -3.30 0.99
CA GLU A 131 1.40 -4.65 0.60
C GLU A 131 1.71 -5.68 1.70
N GLU A 132 2.87 -5.61 2.35
CA GLU A 132 3.19 -6.51 3.47
C GLU A 132 2.30 -6.28 4.69
N VAL A 133 1.99 -5.02 5.02
CA VAL A 133 1.02 -4.69 6.08
C VAL A 133 -0.35 -5.28 5.76
N MET A 134 -0.83 -5.11 4.52
CA MET A 134 -2.13 -5.63 4.10
C MET A 134 -2.17 -7.16 4.10
N ASN A 135 -1.09 -7.82 3.67
CA ASN A 135 -0.95 -9.27 3.76
C ASN A 135 -1.04 -9.73 5.22
N LYS A 136 -0.29 -9.12 6.13
CA LYS A 136 -0.29 -9.47 7.54
C LYS A 136 -1.66 -9.25 8.19
N ILE A 137 -2.33 -8.14 7.90
CA ILE A 137 -3.70 -7.88 8.36
C ILE A 137 -4.65 -8.97 7.88
N THR A 138 -4.58 -9.32 6.60
CA THR A 138 -5.42 -10.38 6.01
C THR A 138 -5.21 -11.72 6.72
N SER A 139 -3.95 -12.10 6.96
CA SER A 139 -3.61 -13.31 7.72
C SER A 139 -4.11 -13.27 9.16
N LEU A 140 -4.02 -12.13 9.85
CA LEU A 140 -4.53 -11.99 11.22
C LEU A 140 -6.05 -12.14 11.27
N ILE A 141 -6.78 -11.55 10.32
CA ILE A 141 -8.24 -11.70 10.20
C ILE A 141 -8.63 -13.17 10.09
N ASP A 142 -7.89 -13.92 9.26
CA ASP A 142 -8.15 -15.33 9.04
C ASP A 142 -7.79 -16.19 10.25
N LEU A 143 -6.55 -16.09 10.72
CA LEU A 143 -6.03 -16.87 11.86
C LEU A 143 -6.86 -16.68 13.13
N LYS A 144 -7.34 -15.46 13.37
CA LYS A 144 -8.15 -15.11 14.56
C LYS A 144 -9.65 -15.20 14.31
N ASN A 145 -10.09 -15.62 13.13
CA ASN A 145 -11.50 -15.69 12.73
C ASN A 145 -12.28 -14.39 13.05
N ILE A 146 -11.69 -13.24 12.73
CA ILE A 146 -12.30 -11.93 13.00
C ILE A 146 -13.52 -11.76 12.10
N LYS A 147 -14.69 -11.59 12.73
CA LYS A 147 -15.98 -11.47 12.03
C LYS A 147 -16.32 -10.04 11.61
N GLU A 148 -15.91 -9.07 12.41
CA GLU A 148 -16.29 -7.66 12.19
C GLU A 148 -15.14 -6.71 12.53
N ILE A 149 -14.89 -5.77 11.63
CA ILE A 149 -13.94 -4.66 11.84
C ILE A 149 -14.69 -3.35 11.69
N LYS A 150 -14.63 -2.51 12.71
CA LYS A 150 -15.21 -1.15 12.72
C LYS A 150 -14.09 -0.13 12.71
N THR A 151 -14.10 0.80 11.76
CA THR A 151 -13.12 1.90 11.68
C THR A 151 -13.81 3.26 11.58
N PRO A 152 -13.13 4.37 11.93
CA PRO A 152 -13.64 5.70 11.62
C PRO A 152 -13.92 5.85 10.13
N PHE A 153 -14.93 6.66 9.78
CA PHE A 153 -15.22 6.98 8.39
C PHE A 153 -14.18 7.97 7.85
N SER A 154 -13.28 7.48 6.99
CA SER A 154 -12.31 8.31 6.27
C SER A 154 -11.97 7.70 4.91
N LYS A 155 -11.45 8.52 3.98
CA LYS A 155 -10.97 8.05 2.67
C LYS A 155 -9.93 6.93 2.81
N ASN A 156 -9.00 7.08 3.75
CA ASN A 156 -7.90 6.13 3.94
C ASN A 156 -8.41 4.78 4.45
N PHE A 157 -9.31 4.79 5.44
CA PHE A 157 -9.93 3.56 5.92
C PHE A 157 -10.83 2.92 4.87
N LEU A 158 -11.58 3.71 4.09
CA LEU A 158 -12.39 3.17 3.00
C LEU A 158 -11.51 2.45 1.96
N HIS A 159 -10.38 3.04 1.59
CA HIS A 159 -9.43 2.43 0.65
C HIS A 159 -8.88 1.09 1.17
N ILE A 160 -8.46 1.07 2.43
CA ILE A 160 -7.91 -0.13 3.09
C ILE A 160 -8.97 -1.22 3.22
N LEU A 161 -10.17 -0.90 3.70
CA LEU A 161 -11.22 -1.90 3.88
C LEU A 161 -11.71 -2.46 2.55
N LYS A 162 -11.78 -1.66 1.47
CA LYS A 162 -12.02 -2.18 0.12
C LYS A 162 -10.93 -3.15 -0.32
N SER A 163 -9.66 -2.78 -0.11
CA SER A 163 -8.53 -3.64 -0.46
C SER A 163 -8.51 -4.94 0.38
N LEU A 164 -8.94 -4.90 1.64
CA LEU A 164 -9.08 -6.10 2.48
C LEU A 164 -10.26 -6.96 2.05
N LYS A 165 -11.40 -6.35 1.71
CA LYS A 165 -12.55 -7.04 1.16
C LYS A 165 -12.13 -7.89 -0.03
N ASP A 166 -11.51 -7.28 -1.04
CA ASP A 166 -11.09 -7.98 -2.25
C ASP A 166 -10.12 -9.14 -1.94
N ARG A 167 -9.19 -8.96 -0.99
CA ARG A 167 -8.25 -10.01 -0.58
C ARG A 167 -8.94 -11.19 0.12
N LEU A 168 -9.85 -10.89 1.04
CA LEU A 168 -10.56 -11.89 1.82
C LEU A 168 -11.55 -12.69 0.95
N GLU A 169 -12.25 -12.02 0.03
CA GLU A 169 -13.15 -12.69 -0.92
C GLU A 169 -12.38 -13.67 -1.81
N ASN A 170 -11.22 -13.26 -2.34
CA ASN A 170 -10.35 -14.12 -3.15
C ASN A 170 -9.76 -15.30 -2.36
N MET A 171 -9.50 -15.12 -1.07
CA MET A 171 -8.90 -16.17 -0.23
C MET A 171 -9.92 -17.20 0.25
N LYS A 172 -11.14 -16.76 0.62
CA LYS A 172 -12.17 -17.62 1.24
C LYS A 172 -13.24 -18.10 0.27
N ASN A 173 -13.31 -17.54 -0.95
CA ASN A 173 -14.46 -17.72 -1.84
C ASN A 173 -15.81 -17.40 -1.15
N SER A 174 -15.81 -16.48 -0.19
CA SER A 174 -17.00 -16.03 0.55
C SER A 174 -17.22 -14.55 0.35
N SER A 175 -18.48 -14.10 0.43
CA SER A 175 -18.81 -12.69 0.29
C SER A 175 -18.53 -11.92 1.57
N ILE A 176 -17.79 -10.82 1.43
CA ILE A 176 -17.44 -9.92 2.53
C ILE A 176 -18.22 -8.61 2.35
N ASP A 177 -19.01 -8.24 3.37
CA ASP A 177 -19.77 -6.99 3.34
C ASP A 177 -18.89 -5.81 3.80
N LEU A 178 -18.99 -4.69 3.08
CA LEU A 178 -18.38 -3.42 3.46
C LEU A 178 -19.44 -2.34 3.36
N SER A 179 -19.83 -1.77 4.49
CA SER A 179 -20.88 -0.77 4.56
C SER A 179 -20.51 0.42 5.44
N VAL A 180 -21.12 1.57 5.14
CA VAL A 180 -21.12 2.74 6.03
C VAL A 180 -22.28 2.58 7.01
N LYS A 181 -22.02 2.78 8.29
CA LYS A 181 -23.00 2.70 9.37
C LYS A 181 -22.95 3.97 10.22
N LEU A 182 -24.00 4.21 10.99
CA LEU A 182 -24.09 5.35 11.92
C LEU A 182 -24.10 4.83 13.35
N ASP A 183 -23.30 5.45 14.21
CA ASP A 183 -23.35 5.31 15.67
C ASP A 183 -23.81 6.65 16.25
N LYS A 184 -25.11 6.73 16.57
CA LYS A 184 -25.85 7.98 16.78
C LYS A 184 -25.80 8.85 15.52
N GLU A 185 -24.86 9.79 15.46
CA GLU A 185 -24.64 10.72 14.33
C GLU A 185 -23.26 10.56 13.70
N ASN A 186 -22.38 9.72 14.27
CA ASN A 186 -21.01 9.56 13.78
C ASN A 186 -20.94 8.41 12.78
N PRO A 187 -20.56 8.67 11.50
CA PRO A 187 -20.37 7.61 10.53
C PRO A 187 -19.13 6.78 10.85
N TYR A 188 -19.24 5.47 10.63
CA TYR A 188 -18.14 4.52 10.69
C TYR A 188 -18.22 3.52 9.54
N LEU A 189 -17.10 2.90 9.21
CA LEU A 189 -17.04 1.82 8.24
C LEU A 189 -17.09 0.49 8.97
N LEU A 190 -17.90 -0.44 8.46
CA LEU A 190 -18.02 -1.80 8.94
C LEU A 190 -17.62 -2.77 7.83
N LEU A 191 -16.57 -3.55 8.06
CA LEU A 191 -16.26 -4.74 7.27
C LEU A 191 -16.79 -5.97 8.03
N LYS A 192 -17.61 -6.79 7.39
CA LYS A 192 -18.18 -8.01 7.98
C LYS A 192 -17.86 -9.24 7.13
N ASN A 193 -17.24 -10.21 7.78
CA ASN A 193 -16.89 -11.51 7.23
C ASN A 193 -18.00 -12.51 7.56
N ASN A 194 -18.69 -13.02 6.53
CA ASN A 194 -19.84 -13.92 6.68
C ASN A 194 -19.42 -15.38 6.85
#